data_AF-A0A4Z2CUE3-F1
#
_entry.id   AF-A0A4Z2CUE3-F1
#
_cell.length_a   1.000
_cell.length_b   1.000
_cell.length_c   1.000
_cell.angle_alpha   90.00
_cell.angle_beta   90.00
_cell.angle_gamma   90.00
#
_symmetry.space_group_name_H-M   'P 1'
#
loop_
_entity.id
_entity.type
_entity.pdbx_description
1 polymer ?
#
loop_
_entity_poly.entity_id
_entity_poly.type
_entity_poly.pdbx_seq_one_letter_code
_entity_poly.pdbx_strand_id
1 'polypeptide(L)'
;MKCMRIIRNFDCFQQLYAVFNNGFVYSYYDGCDISFEKLSDVKYSRLIAEKVAQLHCLPTDEFNEIQNGDLLEVNNMEPKLFSTLLKWIDRLKDEFISSSRNLTRYEFLFPSKSYVLNEVNKLMDHYLPSPISNIVICHNDLNAANVILAPDENSVHFIDMEYCDINYAAYDIANHFCEFTGPHAVDTERYPSLKFQKNWLKIYLTAYYKYSQSKLDPKYNDQQINVLTEDYLNLWLKEINCFALVSHLLWAVWAVIYASENLDSMNFLAYADAR
;
A
#
# COMPACT_ATOMS: atom_id res chain seq x y z
N MET A 1 0.81 5.28 14.55
CA MET A 1 0.37 6.38 15.47
C MET A 1 0.63 7.80 14.93
N LYS A 2 1.80 8.09 14.34
CA LYS A 2 2.07 9.42 13.75
C LYS A 2 1.09 9.77 12.62
N CYS A 3 0.83 8.87 11.68
CA CYS A 3 -0.10 9.12 10.57
C CYS A 3 -1.52 9.49 11.04
N MET A 4 -2.13 8.75 11.98
CA MET A 4 -3.46 9.09 12.53
C MET A 4 -3.54 10.49 13.17
N ARG A 5 -2.45 10.99 13.78
CA ARG A 5 -2.39 12.35 14.34
C ARG A 5 -2.36 13.45 13.28
N ILE A 6 -1.87 13.12 12.08
CA ILE A 6 -1.79 14.02 10.94
C ILE A 6 -3.10 13.95 10.16
N ILE A 7 -3.57 12.75 9.85
CA ILE A 7 -4.76 12.51 9.02
C ILE A 7 -6.04 13.09 9.64
N ARG A 8 -6.11 13.20 10.97
CA ARG A 8 -7.26 13.84 11.66
C ARG A 8 -7.53 15.28 11.22
N ASN A 9 -6.55 15.96 10.61
CA ASN A 9 -6.70 17.32 10.11
C ASN A 9 -7.43 17.37 8.75
N PHE A 10 -7.73 16.21 8.15
CA PHE A 10 -8.38 16.11 6.85
C PHE A 10 -9.80 15.52 7.01
N ASP A 11 -10.80 16.26 6.54
CA ASP A 11 -12.24 15.96 6.71
C ASP A 11 -12.73 14.65 6.05
N CYS A 12 -11.84 13.91 5.37
CA CYS A 12 -12.17 12.72 4.58
C CYS A 12 -11.89 11.38 5.28
N PHE A 13 -11.30 11.40 6.48
CA PHE A 13 -10.82 10.21 7.20
C PHE A 13 -11.23 10.22 8.68
N GLN A 14 -10.85 9.16 9.40
CA GLN A 14 -11.32 8.92 10.77
C GLN A 14 -10.94 10.06 11.71
N GLN A 15 -11.92 10.56 12.44
CA GLN A 15 -11.71 11.58 13.45
C GLN A 15 -11.07 10.95 14.68
N LEU A 16 -9.88 11.41 15.06
CA LEU A 16 -9.19 10.96 16.26
C LEU A 16 -9.68 11.74 17.49
N TYR A 17 -10.31 11.06 18.44
CA TYR A 17 -10.85 11.67 19.68
C TYR A 17 -9.84 11.69 20.82
N ALA A 18 -9.04 10.62 20.99
CA ALA A 18 -8.04 10.54 22.05
C ALA A 18 -6.86 9.63 21.69
N VAL A 19 -5.69 9.89 22.28
CA VAL A 19 -4.48 9.06 22.17
C VAL A 19 -3.96 8.78 23.58
N PHE A 20 -3.63 7.52 23.84
CA PHE A 20 -3.08 7.01 25.09
C PHE A 20 -1.72 6.35 24.82
N ASN A 21 -0.98 6.01 25.87
CA ASN A 21 0.32 5.34 25.73
C ASN A 21 0.22 3.95 25.07
N ASN A 22 -0.94 3.31 25.15
CA ASN A 22 -1.19 1.94 24.70
C ASN A 22 -2.37 1.82 23.71
N GLY A 23 -2.87 2.92 23.15
CA GLY A 23 -4.03 2.88 22.26
C GLY A 23 -4.58 4.24 21.90
N PHE A 24 -5.72 4.26 21.21
CA PHE A 24 -6.37 5.47 20.74
C PHE A 24 -7.88 5.25 20.58
N VAL A 25 -8.64 6.35 20.53
CA VAL A 25 -10.09 6.36 20.31
C VAL A 25 -10.36 7.25 19.10
N TYR A 26 -11.10 6.74 18.13
CA TYR A 26 -11.39 7.40 16.87
C TYR A 26 -12.81 7.10 16.40
N SER A 27 -13.30 7.83 15.40
CA SER A 27 -14.64 7.68 14.85
C SER A 27 -14.90 6.28 14.33
N TYR A 28 -16.05 5.73 14.73
CA TYR A 28 -16.60 4.50 14.18
C TYR A 28 -17.20 4.78 12.79
N TYR A 29 -16.94 3.89 11.83
CA TYR A 29 -17.66 3.84 10.57
C TYR A 29 -18.66 2.69 10.63
N ASP A 30 -19.93 3.00 10.37
CA ASP A 30 -20.97 1.98 10.22
C ASP A 30 -20.77 1.22 8.90
N GLY A 31 -20.97 -0.10 8.93
CA GLY A 31 -20.70 -0.99 7.80
C GLY A 31 -19.98 -2.28 8.17
N CYS A 32 -19.49 -3.00 7.16
CA CYS A 32 -18.68 -4.21 7.29
C CYS A 32 -17.45 -4.14 6.39
N ASP A 33 -16.43 -4.93 6.71
CA ASP A 33 -15.31 -5.17 5.82
C ASP A 33 -15.78 -5.72 4.46
N ILE A 34 -15.15 -5.26 3.39
CA ILE A 34 -15.47 -5.73 2.06
C ILE A 34 -14.98 -7.18 1.90
N SER A 35 -15.79 -8.04 1.28
CA SER A 35 -15.36 -9.41 1.01
C SER A 35 -14.33 -9.46 -0.12
N PHE A 36 -13.50 -10.51 -0.14
CA PHE A 36 -12.50 -10.72 -1.19
C PHE A 36 -13.12 -10.82 -2.59
N GLU A 37 -14.31 -11.37 -2.73
CA GLU A 37 -15.02 -11.50 -4.00
C GLU A 37 -15.45 -10.12 -4.53
N LYS A 38 -15.90 -9.25 -3.62
CA LYS A 38 -16.34 -7.90 -3.93
C LYS A 38 -15.19 -6.99 -4.39
N LEU A 39 -13.93 -7.28 -4.03
CA LEU A 39 -12.77 -6.50 -4.52
C LEU A 39 -12.69 -6.45 -6.05
N SER A 40 -13.08 -7.53 -6.74
CA SER A 40 -13.05 -7.64 -8.21
C SER A 40 -14.33 -7.16 -8.90
N ASP A 41 -15.37 -6.79 -8.15
CA ASP A 41 -16.60 -6.26 -8.72
C ASP A 41 -16.40 -4.78 -9.11
N VAL A 42 -16.74 -4.46 -10.36
CA VAL A 42 -16.55 -3.14 -10.97
C VAL A 42 -17.17 -2.01 -10.15
N LYS A 43 -18.31 -2.23 -9.47
CA LYS A 43 -18.94 -1.23 -8.61
C LYS A 43 -18.03 -0.88 -7.44
N TYR A 44 -17.59 -1.87 -6.68
CA TYR A 44 -16.82 -1.62 -5.46
C TYR A 44 -15.38 -1.21 -5.77
N SER A 45 -14.74 -1.79 -6.80
CA SER A 45 -13.39 -1.38 -7.19
C SER A 45 -13.35 0.08 -7.65
N ARG A 46 -14.44 0.61 -8.24
CA ARG A 46 -14.56 2.04 -8.54
C ARG A 46 -14.55 2.88 -7.27
N LEU A 47 -15.37 2.51 -6.28
CA LEU A 47 -15.42 3.22 -5.00
C LEU A 47 -14.06 3.24 -4.31
N ILE A 48 -13.35 2.11 -4.33
CA ILE A 48 -12.00 1.99 -3.77
C ILE A 48 -11.02 2.86 -4.55
N ALA A 49 -10.98 2.78 -5.88
CA ALA A 49 -10.10 3.59 -6.72
C ALA A 49 -10.27 5.10 -6.47
N GLU A 50 -11.52 5.55 -6.37
CA GLU A 50 -11.84 6.94 -6.07
C GLU A 50 -11.42 7.33 -4.63
N LYS A 51 -11.58 6.43 -3.66
CA LYS A 51 -11.16 6.67 -2.27
C LYS A 51 -9.63 6.68 -2.11
N VAL A 52 -8.91 5.82 -2.82
CA VAL A 52 -7.43 5.85 -2.92
C VAL A 52 -6.98 7.17 -3.53
N ALA A 53 -7.64 7.64 -4.60
CA ALA A 53 -7.34 8.95 -5.19
C ALA A 53 -7.55 10.12 -4.19
N GLN A 54 -8.60 10.07 -3.36
CA GLN A 54 -8.80 11.06 -2.29
C GLN A 54 -7.66 11.04 -1.26
N LEU A 55 -7.24 9.84 -0.82
CA LEU A 55 -6.11 9.67 0.10
C LEU A 55 -4.82 10.26 -0.49
N HIS A 56 -4.50 9.89 -1.72
CA HIS A 56 -3.28 10.30 -2.41
C HIS A 56 -3.25 11.79 -2.75
N CYS A 57 -4.41 12.46 -2.72
CA CYS A 57 -4.51 13.90 -2.90
C CYS A 57 -4.42 14.69 -1.58
N LEU A 58 -4.27 14.05 -0.41
CA LEU A 58 -4.05 14.77 0.84
C LEU A 58 -2.74 15.60 0.79
N PRO A 59 -2.61 16.70 1.55
CA PRO A 59 -1.41 17.54 1.60
C PRO A 59 -0.16 16.78 2.07
N THR A 60 0.59 16.18 1.13
CA THR A 60 1.79 15.40 1.43
C THR A 60 2.90 16.26 2.07
N ASP A 61 3.03 17.52 1.67
CA ASP A 61 4.02 18.45 2.24
C ASP A 61 3.78 18.69 3.74
N GLU A 62 2.52 18.99 4.11
CA GLU A 62 2.11 19.16 5.51
C GLU A 62 2.34 17.87 6.30
N PHE A 63 2.05 16.71 5.70
CA PHE A 63 2.31 15.43 6.33
C PHE A 63 3.81 15.21 6.60
N ASN A 64 4.67 15.52 5.61
CA ASN A 64 6.11 15.39 5.74
C ASN A 64 6.68 16.32 6.82
N GLU A 65 6.22 17.58 6.84
CA GLU A 65 6.60 18.58 7.84
C GLU A 65 6.25 18.11 9.26
N ILE A 66 5.02 17.65 9.47
CA ILE A 66 4.60 17.18 10.80
C ILE A 66 5.34 15.89 11.21
N GLN A 67 5.65 15.01 10.26
CA GLN A 67 6.32 13.73 10.54
C GLN A 67 7.78 13.91 10.98
N ASN A 68 8.51 14.82 10.32
CA ASN A 68 9.94 15.03 10.53
C ASN A 68 10.25 16.14 11.55
N GLY A 69 9.29 17.03 11.84
CA GLY A 69 9.38 17.98 12.96
C GLY A 69 10.26 19.21 12.71
N ASP A 70 10.74 19.43 11.48
CA ASP A 70 11.56 20.58 11.10
C ASP A 70 11.17 21.14 9.72
N LEU A 71 10.96 22.47 9.64
CA LEU A 71 10.61 23.22 8.42
C LEU A 71 11.79 23.32 7.41
N LEU A 72 12.96 22.76 7.73
CA LEU A 72 14.20 22.96 6.99
C LEU A 72 14.52 21.82 6.00
N GLU A 73 13.84 20.67 6.10
CA GLU A 73 14.01 19.52 5.19
C GLU A 73 12.81 19.30 4.25
N VAL A 74 12.00 20.34 4.00
CA VAL A 74 10.81 20.27 3.11
C VAL A 74 11.18 19.88 1.67
N ASN A 75 12.45 20.05 1.27
CA ASN A 75 12.88 19.84 -0.11
C ASN A 75 13.21 18.39 -0.49
N ASN A 76 13.26 17.44 0.45
CA ASN A 76 13.52 16.02 0.13
C ASN A 76 12.36 15.14 0.63
N MET A 77 11.26 15.12 -0.13
CA MET A 77 10.19 14.16 0.09
C MET A 77 10.65 12.77 -0.37
N GLU A 78 11.11 11.95 0.56
CA GLU A 78 11.60 10.60 0.28
C GLU A 78 10.57 9.53 0.64
N PRO A 79 10.23 8.62 -0.29
CA PRO A 79 9.28 7.54 -0.05
C PRO A 79 9.86 6.52 0.94
N LYS A 80 9.03 6.05 1.87
CA LYS A 80 9.49 5.19 2.98
C LYS A 80 9.56 3.70 2.66
N LEU A 81 9.09 3.26 1.50
CA LEU A 81 9.04 1.83 1.14
C LEU A 81 10.38 1.12 1.27
N PHE A 82 11.37 1.53 0.48
CA PHE A 82 12.66 0.82 0.43
C PHE A 82 13.43 0.99 1.74
N SER A 83 13.41 2.17 2.36
CA SER A 83 14.07 2.37 3.65
C SER A 83 13.44 1.52 4.76
N THR A 84 12.12 1.30 4.73
CA THR A 84 11.42 0.39 5.65
C THR A 84 11.78 -1.07 5.36
N LEU A 85 11.71 -1.47 4.09
CA LEU A 85 12.06 -2.83 3.66
C LEU A 85 13.50 -3.19 4.04
N LEU A 86 14.47 -2.31 3.79
CA LEU A 86 15.87 -2.53 4.17
C LEU A 86 16.06 -2.64 5.68
N LYS A 87 15.37 -1.80 6.49
CA LYS A 87 15.37 -1.92 7.96
C LYS A 87 14.78 -3.25 8.43
N TRP A 88 13.73 -3.73 7.77
CA TRP A 88 13.12 -5.01 8.10
C TRP A 88 14.01 -6.18 7.71
N ILE A 89 14.62 -6.15 6.52
CA ILE A 89 15.63 -7.12 6.10
C ILE A 89 16.77 -7.18 7.12
N ASP A 90 17.16 -6.04 7.69
CA ASP A 90 18.22 -6.04 8.71
C ASP A 90 17.85 -6.85 9.97
N ARG A 91 16.57 -6.86 10.35
CA ARG A 91 16.03 -7.62 11.49
C ARG A 91 15.93 -9.13 11.22
N LEU A 92 16.03 -9.59 9.98
CA LEU A 92 16.02 -11.01 9.66
C LEU A 92 17.20 -11.72 10.35
N LYS A 93 16.91 -12.85 10.99
CA LYS A 93 17.90 -13.69 11.68
C LYS A 93 18.24 -14.89 10.79
N ASP A 94 19.46 -14.93 10.25
CA ASP A 94 19.90 -16.05 9.39
C ASP A 94 19.83 -17.40 10.12
N GLU A 95 20.05 -17.43 11.44
CA GLU A 95 19.88 -18.63 12.28
C GLU A 95 18.43 -19.12 12.31
N PHE A 96 17.45 -18.20 12.40
CA PHE A 96 16.04 -18.53 12.33
C PHE A 96 15.65 -19.06 10.94
N ILE A 97 16.08 -18.38 9.88
CA ILE A 97 15.88 -18.81 8.49
C ILE A 97 16.51 -20.19 8.22
N SER A 98 17.65 -20.49 8.85
CA SER A 98 18.37 -21.77 8.71
C SER A 98 17.75 -22.89 9.55
N SER A 99 17.14 -22.57 10.68
CA SER A 99 16.47 -23.57 11.54
C SER A 99 15.06 -23.89 11.08
N SER A 100 14.33 -22.92 10.49
CA SER A 100 13.00 -23.14 9.92
C SER A 100 13.00 -24.17 8.78
N ARG A 101 14.14 -24.36 8.11
CA ARG A 101 14.41 -25.38 7.07
C ARG A 101 14.17 -26.82 7.50
N ASN A 102 14.33 -27.10 8.79
CA ASN A 102 14.20 -28.44 9.33
C ASN A 102 12.77 -28.75 9.80
N LEU A 103 11.86 -27.78 9.72
CA LEU A 103 10.45 -27.99 9.97
C LEU A 103 9.84 -28.60 8.71
N THR A 104 9.54 -29.90 8.75
CA THR A 104 9.08 -30.78 7.66
C THR A 104 7.79 -30.37 6.93
N ARG A 105 7.30 -29.14 7.11
CA ARG A 105 6.10 -28.57 6.48
C ARG A 105 6.39 -27.41 5.52
N TYR A 106 7.63 -26.96 5.37
CA TYR A 106 8.03 -25.86 4.48
C TYR A 106 9.14 -26.35 3.55
N GLU A 107 8.77 -27.09 2.50
CA GLU A 107 9.74 -27.67 1.57
C GLU A 107 10.39 -26.62 0.64
N PHE A 108 9.88 -25.39 0.60
CA PHE A 108 10.53 -24.25 -0.04
C PHE A 108 10.82 -23.16 0.97
N LEU A 109 11.99 -22.54 0.80
CA LEU A 109 12.66 -21.83 1.87
C LEU A 109 12.79 -20.37 1.56
N PHE A 110 12.25 -19.55 2.46
CA PHE A 110 12.55 -18.14 2.50
C PHE A 110 14.08 -17.94 2.33
N PRO A 111 14.52 -17.17 1.32
CA PRO A 111 15.93 -17.08 0.98
C PRO A 111 16.79 -16.48 2.10
N SER A 112 18.11 -16.56 1.96
CA SER A 112 19.01 -15.89 2.92
C SER A 112 18.79 -14.38 2.91
N LYS A 113 19.11 -13.70 4.03
CA LYS A 113 19.07 -12.24 4.12
C LYS A 113 19.83 -11.57 2.97
N SER A 114 21.00 -12.11 2.61
CA SER A 114 21.83 -11.63 1.50
C SER A 114 21.15 -11.77 0.13
N TYR A 115 20.42 -12.85 -0.11
CA TYR A 115 19.68 -13.07 -1.35
C TYR A 115 18.53 -12.06 -1.46
N VAL A 116 17.72 -11.93 -0.41
CA VAL A 116 16.62 -10.97 -0.35
C VAL A 116 17.11 -9.55 -0.59
N LEU A 117 18.21 -9.14 0.05
CA LEU A 117 18.81 -7.82 -0.17
C LEU A 117 19.23 -7.60 -1.63
N ASN A 118 19.81 -8.61 -2.28
CA ASN A 118 20.19 -8.54 -3.69
C ASN A 118 18.97 -8.41 -4.61
N GLU A 119 17.86 -9.09 -4.31
CA GLU A 119 16.61 -8.93 -5.07
C GLU A 119 16.02 -7.52 -4.90
N VAL A 120 16.06 -6.94 -3.69
CA VAL A 120 15.66 -5.53 -3.47
C VAL A 120 16.51 -4.59 -4.31
N ASN A 121 17.84 -4.74 -4.29
CA ASN A 121 18.73 -3.89 -5.08
C ASN A 121 18.44 -4.02 -6.58
N LYS A 122 18.19 -5.23 -7.09
CA LYS A 122 17.77 -5.42 -8.49
C LYS A 122 16.47 -4.69 -8.81
N LEU A 123 15.46 -4.80 -7.95
CA LEU A 123 14.18 -4.10 -8.11
C LEU A 123 14.37 -2.58 -8.16
N MET A 124 15.17 -2.03 -7.25
CA MET A 124 15.49 -0.60 -7.22
C MET A 124 16.26 -0.15 -8.46
N ASP A 125 17.37 -0.81 -8.79
CA ASP A 125 18.32 -0.31 -9.78
C ASP A 125 17.88 -0.58 -11.23
N HIS A 126 17.17 -1.69 -11.48
CA HIS A 126 16.86 -2.13 -12.85
C HIS A 126 15.39 -1.95 -13.23
N TYR A 127 14.48 -2.15 -12.27
CA TYR A 127 13.04 -2.14 -12.55
C TYR A 127 12.36 -0.84 -12.13
N LEU A 128 12.85 -0.20 -11.07
CA LEU A 128 12.30 1.03 -10.50
C LEU A 128 13.35 2.17 -10.35
N PRO A 129 14.25 2.41 -11.34
CA PRO A 129 15.30 3.42 -11.19
C PRO A 129 14.76 4.85 -11.16
N SER A 130 13.58 5.08 -11.76
CA SER A 130 12.91 6.38 -11.79
C SER A 130 11.40 6.17 -11.95
N PRO A 131 10.70 5.82 -10.86
CA PRO A 131 9.25 5.65 -10.85
C PRO A 131 8.57 6.95 -11.30
N ILE A 132 7.53 6.84 -12.15
CA ILE A 132 6.77 7.97 -12.69
C ILE A 132 5.57 8.34 -11.80
N SER A 133 5.16 7.45 -10.90
CA SER A 133 4.07 7.77 -9.98
C SER A 133 4.52 8.79 -8.93
N ASN A 134 3.60 9.68 -8.56
CA ASN A 134 3.89 10.70 -7.55
C ASN A 134 4.14 10.05 -6.18
N ILE A 135 4.95 10.74 -5.39
CA ILE A 135 5.12 10.45 -3.97
C ILE A 135 3.97 11.12 -3.21
N VAL A 136 3.18 10.33 -2.49
CA VAL A 136 1.93 10.73 -1.85
C VAL A 136 1.78 10.06 -0.49
N ILE A 137 0.78 10.46 0.29
CA ILE A 137 0.38 9.70 1.49
C ILE A 137 -0.31 8.42 1.02
N CYS A 138 0.23 7.27 1.39
CA CYS A 138 -0.30 5.94 1.06
C CYS A 138 -0.84 5.23 2.30
N HIS A 139 -1.77 4.30 2.10
CA HIS A 139 -2.23 3.39 3.16
C HIS A 139 -1.16 2.34 3.48
N ASN A 140 -0.48 1.85 2.44
CA ASN A 140 0.55 0.80 2.42
C ASN A 140 0.08 -0.63 2.80
N ASP A 141 -1.11 -0.77 3.38
CA ASP A 141 -1.73 -2.06 3.74
C ASP A 141 -3.23 -2.13 3.39
N LEU A 142 -3.57 -1.82 2.13
CA LEU A 142 -4.98 -1.75 1.69
C LEU A 142 -5.57 -3.13 1.34
N ASN A 143 -5.62 -4.02 2.32
CA ASN A 143 -6.29 -5.33 2.21
C ASN A 143 -7.81 -5.21 2.42
N ALA A 144 -8.55 -6.32 2.18
CA ALA A 144 -10.01 -6.34 2.24
C ALA A 144 -10.56 -5.97 3.64
N ALA A 145 -9.90 -6.41 4.72
CA ALA A 145 -10.32 -6.12 6.09
C ALA A 145 -10.20 -4.62 6.44
N ASN A 146 -9.30 -3.90 5.76
CA ASN A 146 -9.06 -2.48 5.96
C ASN A 146 -9.98 -1.56 5.12
N VAL A 147 -10.90 -2.15 4.34
CA VAL A 147 -11.89 -1.41 3.53
C VAL A 147 -13.29 -1.68 4.06
N ILE A 148 -13.88 -0.69 4.72
CA ILE A 148 -15.24 -0.74 5.25
C ILE A 148 -16.23 -0.27 4.20
N LEU A 149 -17.13 -1.16 3.78
CA LEU A 149 -18.25 -0.87 2.92
C LEU A 149 -19.43 -0.35 3.75
N ALA A 150 -19.93 0.84 3.41
CA ALA A 150 -21.08 1.42 4.09
C ALA A 150 -22.35 0.55 3.90
N PRO A 151 -23.34 0.60 4.80
CA PRO A 151 -24.53 -0.25 4.73
C PRO A 151 -25.37 -0.07 3.46
N ASP A 152 -25.33 1.12 2.85
CA ASP A 152 -26.01 1.42 1.58
C ASP A 152 -25.20 0.97 0.34
N GLU A 153 -23.99 0.48 0.58
CA GLU A 153 -23.02 0.03 -0.40
C GLU A 153 -22.64 1.07 -1.46
N ASN A 154 -22.74 2.37 -1.14
CA ASN A 154 -22.42 3.46 -2.07
C ASN A 154 -21.12 4.19 -1.73
N SER A 155 -20.51 3.90 -0.57
CA SER A 155 -19.22 4.44 -0.18
C SER A 155 -18.35 3.40 0.52
N VAL A 156 -17.04 3.64 0.48
CA VAL A 156 -16.05 2.88 1.23
C VAL A 156 -15.22 3.80 2.12
N HIS A 157 -14.77 3.27 3.24
CA HIS A 157 -13.92 3.96 4.20
C HIS A 157 -12.69 3.11 4.50
N PHE A 158 -11.53 3.75 4.61
CA PHE A 158 -10.30 3.06 5.00
C PHE A 158 -10.09 3.17 6.50
N ILE A 159 -9.62 2.08 7.09
CA ILE A 159 -9.31 1.95 8.52
C ILE A 159 -7.92 1.34 8.68
N ASP A 160 -7.42 1.32 9.91
CA ASP A 160 -6.12 0.71 10.21
C ASP A 160 -4.94 1.32 9.43
N MET A 161 -4.82 2.65 9.54
CA MET A 161 -3.74 3.44 8.93
C MET A 161 -2.41 3.28 9.68
N GLU A 162 -2.06 2.09 10.17
CA GLU A 162 -0.86 1.88 11.00
C GLU A 162 0.44 1.91 10.17
N TYR A 163 0.38 1.36 8.95
CA TYR A 163 1.47 1.38 7.96
C TYR A 163 1.48 2.62 7.07
N CYS A 164 0.51 3.52 7.26
CA CYS A 164 0.39 4.75 6.50
C CYS A 164 1.66 5.61 6.61
N ASP A 165 2.18 6.00 5.44
CA ASP A 165 3.37 6.85 5.32
C ASP A 165 3.44 7.45 3.91
N ILE A 166 4.39 8.37 3.71
CA ILE A 166 4.72 8.90 2.39
C ILE A 166 5.38 7.80 1.55
N ASN A 167 4.80 7.52 0.39
CA ASN A 167 5.26 6.46 -0.49
C ASN A 167 4.85 6.69 -1.96
N TYR A 168 5.28 5.80 -2.86
CA TYR A 168 4.88 5.80 -4.26
C TYR A 168 3.40 5.46 -4.41
N ALA A 169 2.64 6.28 -5.12
CA ALA A 169 1.22 6.01 -5.39
C ALA A 169 1.02 4.65 -6.11
N ALA A 170 1.93 4.28 -7.02
CA ALA A 170 1.86 3.00 -7.71
C ALA A 170 2.09 1.80 -6.77
N TYR A 171 2.86 1.96 -5.69
CA TYR A 171 3.04 0.89 -4.70
C TYR A 171 1.74 0.59 -3.96
N ASP A 172 1.01 1.61 -3.51
CA ASP A 172 -0.23 1.39 -2.75
C ASP A 172 -1.29 0.67 -3.60
N ILE A 173 -1.37 1.04 -4.90
CA ILE A 173 -2.21 0.37 -5.89
C ILE A 173 -1.75 -1.08 -6.12
N ALA A 174 -0.44 -1.29 -6.29
CA ALA A 174 0.13 -2.62 -6.51
C ALA A 174 -0.14 -3.54 -5.32
N ASN A 175 0.08 -3.03 -4.10
CA ASN A 175 -0.22 -3.74 -2.87
C ASN A 175 -1.69 -4.14 -2.81
N HIS A 176 -2.60 -3.20 -3.07
CA HIS A 176 -4.03 -3.48 -3.11
C HIS A 176 -4.38 -4.59 -4.12
N PHE A 177 -3.74 -4.63 -5.30
CA PHE A 177 -3.95 -5.70 -6.28
C PHE A 177 -3.41 -7.05 -5.82
N CYS A 178 -2.28 -7.10 -5.10
CA CYS A 178 -1.79 -8.34 -4.49
C CYS A 178 -2.81 -8.96 -3.53
N GLU A 179 -3.58 -8.15 -2.80
CA GLU A 179 -4.58 -8.61 -1.83
C GLU A 179 -5.80 -9.32 -2.47
N PHE A 180 -5.97 -9.22 -3.80
CA PHE A 180 -7.01 -9.98 -4.51
C PHE A 180 -6.73 -11.48 -4.51
N THR A 181 -5.47 -11.88 -4.32
CA THR A 181 -5.04 -13.28 -4.21
C THR A 181 -5.39 -13.90 -2.85
N GLY A 182 -5.94 -13.10 -1.92
CA GLY A 182 -6.42 -13.52 -0.61
C GLY A 182 -5.40 -13.32 0.52
N PRO A 183 -5.83 -13.47 1.79
CA PRO A 183 -5.05 -13.12 2.98
C PRO A 183 -3.93 -14.12 3.28
N HIS A 184 -3.90 -15.24 2.56
CA HIS A 184 -2.83 -16.25 2.60
C HIS A 184 -2.19 -16.44 1.23
N ALA A 185 -2.49 -15.55 0.26
CA ALA A 185 -1.91 -15.41 -1.07
C ALA A 185 -1.55 -16.72 -1.79
N VAL A 186 -2.54 -17.59 -2.06
CA VAL A 186 -2.29 -18.85 -2.80
C VAL A 186 -2.92 -18.82 -4.20
N ASP A 187 -3.92 -17.96 -4.43
CA ASP A 187 -4.66 -17.98 -5.69
C ASP A 187 -4.20 -16.87 -6.65
N THR A 188 -3.12 -17.17 -7.37
CA THR A 188 -2.58 -16.28 -8.41
C THR A 188 -3.54 -16.06 -9.57
N GLU A 189 -4.53 -16.94 -9.79
CA GLU A 189 -5.53 -16.77 -10.86
C GLU A 189 -6.49 -15.61 -10.56
N ARG A 190 -6.59 -15.21 -9.28
CA ARG A 190 -7.40 -14.06 -8.84
C ARG A 190 -6.69 -12.72 -8.97
N TYR A 191 -5.38 -12.71 -9.25
CA TYR A 191 -4.67 -11.45 -9.46
C TYR A 191 -5.32 -10.68 -10.63
N PRO A 192 -5.55 -9.36 -10.52
CA PRO A 192 -6.34 -8.66 -11.52
C PRO A 192 -5.72 -8.72 -12.91
N SER A 193 -6.52 -9.11 -13.91
CA SER A 193 -6.06 -9.10 -15.31
C SER A 193 -5.60 -7.70 -15.75
N LEU A 194 -4.71 -7.63 -16.74
CA LEU A 194 -4.23 -6.35 -17.28
C LEU A 194 -5.37 -5.41 -17.72
N LYS A 195 -6.44 -5.97 -18.28
CA LYS A 195 -7.64 -5.21 -18.67
C LYS A 195 -8.32 -4.59 -17.45
N PHE A 196 -8.43 -5.33 -16.36
CA PHE A 196 -8.99 -4.83 -15.10
C PHE A 196 -8.09 -3.76 -14.51
N GLN A 197 -6.78 -4.03 -14.34
CA GLN A 197 -5.82 -3.07 -13.78
C GLN A 197 -5.86 -1.74 -14.52
N LYS A 198 -5.88 -1.79 -15.85
CA LYS A 198 -5.95 -0.59 -16.70
C LYS A 198 -7.26 0.20 -16.51
N ASN A 199 -8.39 -0.48 -16.39
CA ASN A 199 -9.67 0.19 -16.13
C ASN A 199 -9.70 0.82 -14.74
N TRP A 200 -9.20 0.10 -13.73
CA TRP A 200 -9.05 0.60 -12.36
C TRP A 200 -8.15 1.84 -12.33
N LEU A 201 -6.99 1.77 -13.00
CA LEU A 201 -6.04 2.88 -13.10
C LEU A 201 -6.64 4.11 -13.79
N LYS A 202 -7.43 3.92 -14.86
CA LYS A 202 -8.15 5.03 -15.50
C LYS A 202 -9.12 5.72 -14.53
N ILE A 203 -9.86 4.95 -13.74
CA ILE A 203 -10.78 5.50 -12.72
C ILE A 203 -9.98 6.28 -11.68
N TYR A 204 -8.94 5.66 -11.11
CA TYR A 204 -8.07 6.27 -10.12
C TYR A 204 -7.46 7.58 -10.63
N LEU A 205 -6.79 7.59 -11.80
CA LEU A 205 -6.13 8.79 -12.32
C LEU A 205 -7.13 9.90 -12.66
N THR A 206 -8.30 9.55 -13.21
CA THR A 206 -9.37 10.52 -13.47
C THR A 206 -9.83 11.19 -12.17
N ALA A 207 -10.04 10.38 -11.12
CA ALA A 207 -10.42 10.88 -9.80
C ALA A 207 -9.29 11.71 -9.16
N TYR A 208 -8.04 11.24 -9.24
CA TYR A 208 -6.86 11.89 -8.69
C TYR A 208 -6.67 13.28 -9.29
N TYR A 209 -6.71 13.42 -10.62
CA TYR A 209 -6.61 14.73 -11.26
C TYR A 209 -7.78 15.65 -10.91
N LYS A 210 -9.00 15.12 -10.80
CA LYS A 210 -10.15 15.90 -10.35
C LYS A 210 -9.96 16.45 -8.92
N TYR A 211 -9.50 15.62 -7.98
CA TYR A 211 -9.26 16.05 -6.61
C TYR A 211 -8.05 16.99 -6.49
N SER A 212 -6.97 16.73 -7.23
CA SER A 212 -5.81 17.64 -7.28
C SER A 212 -6.15 19.00 -7.87
N GLN A 213 -6.96 19.05 -8.94
CA GLN A 213 -7.41 20.30 -9.56
C GLN A 213 -8.34 21.09 -8.64
N SER A 214 -9.16 20.43 -7.80
CA SER A 214 -9.97 21.14 -6.80
C SER A 214 -9.15 21.93 -5.76
N LYS A 215 -7.84 21.67 -5.67
CA LYS A 215 -6.89 22.40 -4.82
C LYS A 215 -6.18 23.57 -5.54
N LEU A 216 -6.28 23.68 -6.87
CA LEU A 216 -5.67 24.73 -7.68
C LEU A 216 -6.76 25.59 -8.36
N ASP A 217 -6.47 26.87 -8.60
CA ASP A 217 -7.39 27.84 -9.21
C ASP A 217 -8.11 27.25 -10.46
N PRO A 218 -9.46 27.35 -10.56
CA PRO A 218 -10.29 26.80 -11.65
C PRO A 218 -9.97 27.29 -13.09
N LYS A 219 -8.86 27.99 -13.31
CA LYS A 219 -8.30 28.34 -14.62
C LYS A 219 -7.23 27.38 -15.13
N TYR A 220 -6.79 26.41 -14.32
CA TYR A 220 -5.81 25.37 -14.73
C TYR A 220 -6.49 24.22 -15.50
N ASN A 221 -7.11 24.58 -16.64
CA ASN A 221 -8.11 23.77 -17.35
C ASN A 221 -7.56 22.64 -18.25
N ASP A 222 -8.31 21.52 -18.27
CA ASP A 222 -8.54 20.54 -19.35
C ASP A 222 -7.36 19.76 -19.97
N GLN A 223 -6.10 20.17 -19.78
CA GLN A 223 -4.97 19.50 -20.43
C GLN A 223 -4.58 18.15 -19.79
N GLN A 224 -4.84 17.94 -18.49
CA GLN A 224 -4.43 16.71 -17.80
C GLN A 224 -5.31 15.48 -18.09
N ILE A 225 -6.61 15.66 -18.41
CA ILE A 225 -7.47 14.52 -18.80
C ILE A 225 -7.03 13.96 -20.16
N ASN A 226 -6.46 14.81 -21.04
CA ASN A 226 -5.83 14.39 -22.30
C ASN A 226 -4.48 13.65 -22.11
N VAL A 227 -3.97 13.51 -20.87
CA VAL A 227 -2.70 12.81 -20.56
C VAL A 227 -2.92 11.30 -20.33
N LEU A 228 -4.17 10.83 -20.21
CA LEU A 228 -4.49 9.39 -20.08
C LEU A 228 -4.36 8.63 -21.41
N THR A 229 -3.27 8.89 -22.13
CA THR A 229 -2.90 8.16 -23.34
C THR A 229 -2.60 6.71 -23.00
N GLU A 230 -2.68 5.85 -24.02
CA GLU A 230 -2.37 4.44 -23.89
C GLU A 230 -0.95 4.21 -23.35
N ASP A 231 0.03 4.97 -23.86
CA ASP A 231 1.43 4.87 -23.44
C ASP A 231 1.62 5.29 -21.98
N TYR A 232 0.96 6.35 -21.53
CA TYR A 232 1.05 6.78 -20.13
C TYR A 232 0.49 5.74 -19.16
N LEU A 233 -0.65 5.13 -19.51
CA LEU A 233 -1.24 4.04 -18.73
C LEU A 233 -0.32 2.81 -18.72
N ASN A 234 0.32 2.48 -19.84
CA ASN A 234 1.24 1.34 -19.93
C ASN A 234 2.50 1.54 -19.08
N LEU A 235 3.01 2.78 -18.97
CA LEU A 235 4.11 3.11 -18.06
C LEU A 235 3.71 2.89 -16.59
N TRP A 236 2.54 3.39 -16.17
CA TRP A 236 2.02 3.16 -14.83
C TRP A 236 1.78 1.67 -14.55
N LEU A 237 1.21 0.92 -15.50
CA LEU A 237 0.96 -0.51 -15.32
C LEU A 237 2.27 -1.30 -15.18
N LYS A 238 3.31 -0.93 -15.95
CA LYS A 238 4.65 -1.52 -15.77
C LYS A 238 5.16 -1.28 -14.34
N GLU A 239 5.10 -0.03 -13.89
CA GLU A 239 5.54 0.36 -12.55
C GLU A 239 4.74 -0.33 -11.43
N ILE A 240 3.41 -0.37 -11.53
CA ILE A 240 2.52 -1.09 -10.60
C ILE A 240 2.92 -2.56 -10.51
N ASN A 241 3.10 -3.25 -11.64
CA ASN A 241 3.47 -4.66 -11.61
C ASN A 241 4.91 -4.90 -11.11
N CYS A 242 5.83 -3.95 -11.26
CA CYS A 242 7.13 -4.00 -10.59
C CYS A 242 6.98 -3.81 -9.07
N PHE A 243 6.14 -2.88 -8.61
CA PHE A 243 5.86 -2.70 -7.19
C PHE A 243 5.07 -3.86 -6.57
N ALA A 244 4.31 -4.62 -7.35
CA ALA A 244 3.65 -5.84 -6.86
C ALA A 244 4.71 -6.83 -6.34
N LEU A 245 5.81 -7.01 -7.07
CA LEU A 245 6.95 -7.81 -6.62
C LEU A 245 7.56 -7.28 -5.31
N VAL A 246 7.63 -5.95 -5.15
CA VAL A 246 8.11 -5.32 -3.91
C VAL A 246 7.14 -5.56 -2.75
N SER A 247 5.82 -5.48 -2.97
CA SER A 247 4.80 -5.79 -1.96
C SER A 247 4.91 -7.23 -1.48
N HIS A 248 5.01 -8.18 -2.42
CA HIS A 248 5.26 -9.59 -2.13
C HIS A 248 6.49 -9.77 -1.21
N LEU A 249 7.63 -9.20 -1.60
CA LEU A 249 8.86 -9.29 -0.82
C LEU A 249 8.74 -8.63 0.56
N LEU A 250 8.09 -7.47 0.65
CA LEU A 250 7.90 -6.73 1.90
C LEU A 250 7.09 -7.52 2.91
N TRP A 251 5.95 -8.09 2.48
CA TRP A 251 5.08 -8.85 3.36
C TRP A 251 5.63 -10.24 3.70
N ALA A 252 6.41 -10.84 2.79
CA ALA A 252 7.17 -12.05 3.09
C ALA A 252 8.23 -11.80 4.18
N VAL A 253 9.02 -10.72 4.05
CA VAL A 253 10.01 -10.31 5.07
C VAL A 253 9.31 -10.02 6.41
N TRP A 254 8.21 -9.28 6.40
CA TRP A 254 7.42 -8.98 7.61
C TRP A 254 6.99 -10.26 8.34
N ALA A 255 6.45 -11.23 7.60
CA ALA A 255 5.95 -12.46 8.17
C ALA A 255 7.07 -13.34 8.75
N VAL A 256 8.25 -13.38 8.13
CA VAL A 256 9.42 -14.11 8.69
C VAL A 256 9.91 -13.46 9.98
N ILE A 257 9.96 -12.13 10.05
CA ILE A 257 10.33 -11.43 11.28
C ILE A 257 9.34 -11.78 12.38
N TYR A 258 8.04 -11.70 12.08
CA TYR A 258 6.99 -11.98 13.05
C TYR A 258 7.04 -13.43 13.54
N ALA A 259 7.23 -14.40 12.63
CA ALA A 259 7.40 -15.81 12.97
C ALA A 259 8.60 -16.05 13.90
N SER A 260 9.67 -15.26 13.76
CA SER A 260 10.87 -15.35 14.61
C SER A 260 10.68 -14.78 16.01
N GLU A 261 9.66 -13.95 16.21
CA GLU A 261 9.36 -13.25 17.46
C GLU A 261 8.18 -13.89 18.20
N ASN A 262 7.25 -14.53 17.47
CA ASN A 262 6.02 -15.12 18.00
C ASN A 262 5.77 -16.52 17.41
N LEU A 263 6.40 -17.54 18.00
CA LEU A 263 6.35 -18.93 17.52
C LEU A 263 4.96 -19.59 17.59
N ASP A 264 4.05 -19.06 18.43
CA ASP A 264 2.81 -19.76 18.83
C ASP A 264 1.53 -19.33 18.09
N SER A 265 1.60 -18.39 17.14
CA SER A 265 0.41 -17.85 16.48
C SER A 265 0.59 -17.75 14.97
N MET A 266 -0.40 -18.25 14.20
CA MET A 266 -0.50 -18.25 12.74
C MET A 266 0.68 -18.89 11.97
N ASN A 267 0.37 -19.50 10.83
CA ASN A 267 1.39 -20.05 9.94
C ASN A 267 2.04 -18.92 9.10
N PHE A 268 2.72 -17.99 9.76
CA PHE A 268 3.39 -16.85 9.12
C PHE A 268 4.50 -17.29 8.16
N LEU A 269 5.12 -18.46 8.38
CA LEU A 269 6.08 -19.01 7.44
C LEU A 269 5.42 -19.47 6.13
N ALA A 270 4.23 -20.10 6.20
CA ALA A 270 3.48 -20.41 4.98
C ALA A 270 3.00 -19.15 4.25
N TYR A 271 2.59 -18.12 5.00
CA TYR A 271 2.26 -16.82 4.40
C TYR A 271 3.50 -16.24 3.69
N ALA A 272 4.67 -16.25 4.34
CA ALA A 272 5.90 -15.74 3.75
C ALA A 272 6.34 -16.53 2.51
N ASP A 273 6.16 -17.85 2.49
CA ASP A 273 6.51 -18.71 1.36
C ASP A 273 5.59 -18.48 0.15
N ALA A 274 4.32 -18.15 0.42
CA ALA A 274 3.33 -17.87 -0.61
C ALA A 274 3.46 -16.46 -1.23
N ARG A 275 4.09 -15.52 -0.51
CA ARG A 275 4.28 -14.13 -0.95
C ARG A 275 5.55 -13.97 -1.77
#